data_AF-A0A8S2E5L3-F1
#
_entry.id   AF-A0A8S2E5L3-F1
#
_cell.length_a   1.000
_cell.length_b   1.000
_cell.length_c   1.000
_cell.angle_alpha   90.00
_cell.angle_beta   90.00
_cell.angle_gamma   90.00
#
_symmetry.space_group_name_H-M   'P 1'
#
loop_
_entity.id
_entity.type
_entity.pdbx_description
1 polymer ?
#
loop_
_entity_poly.entity_id
_entity_poly.type
_entity_poly.pdbx_seq_one_letter_code
_entity_poly.pdbx_strand_id
1 'polypeptide(L)' 'MITLQSIWFYLLANVFFLQCLPAQSGQYYIVKPHDLSALLGSNVTIPCVIQPPHGDVQWTKDGLALGMHTAQHTYVKY' A
#
# COMPACT_ATOMS: atom_id res chain seq x y z
N MET A 1 24.24 -29.56 -35.03
CA MET A 1 25.19 -28.46 -34.75
C MET A 1 24.40 -27.17 -34.67
N ILE A 2 24.38 -26.53 -33.50
CA ILE A 2 23.70 -25.23 -33.32
C ILE A 2 24.57 -24.17 -34.02
N THR A 3 23.98 -23.39 -34.93
CA THR A 3 24.71 -22.41 -35.74
C THR A 3 24.84 -21.07 -35.02
N LEU A 4 25.90 -20.31 -35.26
CA LEU A 4 26.08 -18.97 -34.65
C LEU A 4 24.86 -18.05 -34.90
N GLN A 5 24.23 -18.16 -36.08
CA GLN A 5 23.00 -17.44 -36.42
C GLN A 5 21.84 -17.76 -35.46
N SER A 6 21.64 -19.04 -35.12
CA SER A 6 20.58 -19.46 -34.21
C SER A 6 20.84 -19.01 -32.77
N ILE A 7 22.12 -18.96 -32.34
CA ILE A 7 22.52 -18.40 -31.04
C ILE A 7 22.11 -16.92 -30.94
N TRP A 8 22.36 -16.11 -31.98
CA TRP A 8 21.94 -14.69 -32.00
C TRP A 8 20.42 -14.52 -31.88
N PHE A 9 19.63 -15.35 -32.57
CA PHE A 9 18.16 -15.33 -32.45
C PHE A 9 17.68 -15.69 -31.05
N TYR A 10 18.27 -16.70 -30.41
CA TYR A 10 17.93 -17.06 -29.02
C TYR A 10 18.34 -15.96 -28.05
N LEU A 11 19.51 -15.33 -28.22
CA LEU A 11 19.95 -14.21 -27.38
C LEU A 11 19.02 -13.01 -27.51
N LEU A 12 18.62 -12.62 -28.73
CA LEU A 12 17.68 -11.53 -28.96
C LEU A 12 16.28 -11.84 -28.40
N ALA A 13 15.79 -13.07 -28.54
CA ALA A 13 14.50 -13.50 -28.00
C ALA A 13 14.47 -13.51 -26.46
N ASN A 14 15.56 -13.91 -25.81
CA ASN A 14 15.68 -13.90 -24.34
C ASN A 14 15.82 -12.48 -23.77
N VAL A 15 16.51 -11.57 -24.48
CA VAL A 15 16.60 -10.15 -24.09
C VAL A 15 15.23 -9.45 -24.17
N PHE A 16 14.38 -9.84 -25.12
CA PHE A 16 13.02 -9.31 -25.26
C PHE A 16 12.08 -9.82 -24.15
N PHE A 17 12.26 -11.05 -23.68
CA PHE A 17 11.46 -11.64 -22.59
C PHE A 17 11.80 -11.09 -21.20
N LEU A 18 13.01 -10.54 -20.98
CA LEU A 18 13.46 -10.04 -19.68
C LEU A 18 12.92 -8.65 -19.28
N GLN A 19 12.07 -8.04 -20.11
CA GLN A 19 11.72 -6.61 -20.02
C GLN A 19 10.47 -6.30 -19.18
N CYS A 20 9.78 -7.30 -18.61
CA CYS A 20 8.48 -7.07 -17.98
C CYS A 20 8.36 -7.76 -16.62
N LEU A 21 9.27 -7.46 -15.70
CA LEU A 21 9.04 -7.70 -14.27
C LEU A 21 8.30 -6.47 -13.71
N PRO A 22 6.98 -6.55 -13.43
CA PRO A 22 6.31 -5.50 -12.71
C PRO A 22 6.85 -5.48 -11.27
N ALA A 23 7.73 -4.54 -10.95
CA ALA A 23 8.00 -4.19 -9.57
C ALA A 23 6.71 -3.55 -9.02
N GLN A 24 6.00 -4.24 -8.12
CA GLN A 24 4.91 -3.62 -7.35
C GLN A 24 5.52 -2.63 -6.36
N SER A 25 5.85 -1.44 -6.84
CA SER A 25 6.30 -0.31 -6.03
C SER A 25 5.08 0.53 -5.64
N GLY A 26 4.51 0.26 -4.47
CA GLY A 26 3.40 1.06 -3.94
C GLY A 26 2.98 0.60 -2.55
N GLN A 27 2.52 1.54 -1.72
CA GLN A 27 1.90 1.24 -0.44
C GLN A 27 0.50 0.65 -0.67
N TYR A 28 0.15 -0.37 0.10
CA TYR A 28 -1.17 -0.98 0.08
C TYR A 28 -1.73 -1.11 1.51
N TYR A 29 -3.04 -1.25 1.60
CA TYR A 29 -3.73 -1.51 2.88
C TYR A 29 -3.66 -3.00 3.20
N ILE A 30 -3.07 -3.34 4.34
CA ILE A 30 -3.24 -4.65 4.98
C ILE A 30 -4.60 -4.72 5.66
N VAL A 31 -4.99 -3.65 6.36
CA VAL A 31 -6.30 -3.52 7.02
C VAL A 31 -6.93 -2.21 6.60
N LYS A 32 -8.12 -2.30 6.01
CA LYS A 32 -8.92 -1.13 5.62
C LYS A 32 -9.78 -0.65 6.80
N PRO A 33 -9.91 0.66 7.01
CA PRO A 33 -10.90 1.19 7.94
C PRO A 33 -12.30 0.78 7.48
N HIS A 34 -13.14 0.44 8.45
CA HIS A 34 -14.52 0.02 8.24
C HIS A 34 -15.43 0.68 9.27
N ASP A 35 -16.74 0.63 9.01
CA ASP A 35 -17.73 1.24 9.88
C ASP A 35 -17.77 0.53 11.24
N LEU A 36 -17.70 1.32 12.30
CA LEU A 36 -17.74 0.85 13.69
C LEU A 36 -18.84 1.60 14.43
N SER A 37 -19.61 0.87 15.25
CA SER A 37 -20.57 1.45 16.18
C SER A 37 -20.00 1.40 17.59
N ALA A 38 -20.06 2.52 18.31
CA ALA A 38 -19.57 2.64 19.68
C ALA A 38 -20.64 3.25 20.58
N LEU A 39 -20.57 2.94 21.88
CA LEU A 39 -21.43 3.54 22.89
C LEU A 39 -21.02 4.99 23.15
N LEU A 40 -21.98 5.84 23.51
CA LEU A 40 -21.72 7.22 23.91
C LEU A 40 -20.72 7.27 25.08
N GLY A 41 -19.72 8.14 25.00
CA GLY A 41 -18.64 8.24 25.98
C GLY A 41 -17.66 7.07 26.04
N SER A 42 -17.83 6.03 25.21
CA SER A 42 -16.88 4.91 25.13
C SER A 42 -15.72 5.24 24.21
N ASN A 43 -14.63 4.50 24.37
CA ASN A 43 -13.45 4.65 23.55
C ASN A 43 -13.48 3.69 22.35
N VAL A 44 -13.21 4.20 21.15
CA VAL A 44 -13.16 3.43 19.90
C VAL A 44 -11.83 3.64 19.19
N THR A 45 -11.33 2.56 18.56
CA THR A 45 -10.13 2.58 17.71
C THR A 45 -10.52 2.13 16.31
N ILE A 46 -10.23 2.95 15.31
CA ILE A 46 -10.48 2.61 13.90
C ILE A 46 -9.21 1.96 13.34
N PRO A 47 -9.23 0.67 12.99
CA PRO A 47 -8.04 -0.03 12.54
C PRO A 47 -7.66 0.39 11.11
N CYS A 48 -6.39 0.72 10.90
CA CYS A 48 -5.80 0.96 9.59
C CYS A 48 -4.35 0.50 9.61
N VAL A 49 -3.99 -0.41 8.70
CA VAL A 49 -2.63 -0.94 8.59
C VAL A 49 -2.21 -0.88 7.13
N ILE A 50 -1.03 -0.33 6.87
CA ILE A 50 -0.46 -0.10 5.55
C ILE A 50 0.93 -0.72 5.43
N GLN A 51 1.32 -1.17 4.24
CA GLN A 51 2.63 -1.74 3.98
C GLN A 51 3.12 -1.44 2.56
N PRO A 52 4.42 -1.16 2.35
CA PRO A 52 5.34 -0.64 3.37
C PRO A 52 4.84 0.72 3.90
N PRO A 53 5.07 1.07 5.18
CA PRO A 53 4.73 2.39 5.69
C PRO A 53 5.65 3.42 5.02
N HIS A 54 5.12 4.18 4.06
CA HIS A 54 5.91 5.14 3.31
C HIS A 54 5.19 6.49 3.24
N GLY A 55 5.89 7.54 3.71
CA GLY A 55 5.36 8.90 3.76
C GLY A 55 4.47 9.15 4.95
N ASP A 56 3.67 10.22 4.82
CA ASP A 56 2.88 10.80 5.89
C ASP A 56 1.46 10.21 5.92
N VAL A 57 1.01 9.76 7.09
CA VAL A 57 -0.34 9.19 7.30
C VAL A 57 -1.19 10.18 8.09
N GLN A 58 -2.36 10.53 7.53
CA GLN A 58 -3.27 11.49 8.14
C GLN A 58 -4.70 10.94 8.20
N TRP A 59 -5.32 11.11 9.37
CA TRP A 59 -6.75 10.85 9.54
C TRP A 59 -7.57 12.08 9.16
N THR A 60 -8.65 11.86 8.43
CA THR A 60 -9.65 12.89 8.15
C THR A 60 -11.00 12.50 8.73
N LYS A 61 -11.71 13.49 9.26
CA LYS A 61 -13.09 13.35 9.71
C LYS A 61 -13.90 14.45 9.06
N ASP A 62 -14.94 14.07 8.31
CA ASP A 62 -15.85 15.01 7.63
C ASP A 62 -15.11 16.03 6.72
N GLY A 63 -13.99 15.61 6.13
CA GLY A 63 -13.13 16.46 5.29
C GLY A 63 -12.10 17.30 6.06
N LEU A 64 -12.09 17.26 7.40
CA LEU A 64 -11.10 17.94 8.22
C LEU A 64 -9.92 17.02 8.56
N ALA A 65 -8.70 17.47 8.31
CA ALA A 65 -7.47 16.82 8.74
C ALA A 65 -7.31 16.91 10.27
N LEU A 66 -7.15 15.76 10.94
CA LEU A 66 -6.94 15.69 12.39
C LEU A 66 -5.47 15.91 12.82
N GLY A 67 -4.60 16.22 11.85
CA GLY A 67 -3.17 16.47 12.05
C GLY A 67 -2.30 15.21 11.97
N MET A 68 -0.98 15.45 11.93
CA MET A 68 0.10 14.47 11.74
C MET A 68 0.55 13.79 13.03
N HIS A 69 -0.39 13.48 13.92
CA HIS A 69 -0.05 12.85 15.19
C HIS A 69 0.08 11.34 15.03
N THR A 70 1.20 10.83 15.54
CA THR A 70 1.63 9.43 15.53
C THR A 70 0.54 8.48 16.02
N ALA A 71 -0.11 7.75 15.11
CA ALA A 71 -0.77 6.44 15.23
C ALA A 71 -1.66 6.11 16.47
N GLN A 72 -1.89 7.07 17.38
CA GLN A 72 -2.61 6.93 18.63
C GLN A 72 -3.74 7.96 18.70
N HIS A 73 -4.46 8.16 17.59
CA HIS A 73 -5.70 8.95 17.61
C HIS A 73 -6.90 8.02 17.81
N THR A 74 -6.84 7.35 18.96
CA THR A 74 -7.98 7.22 19.85
C THR A 74 -8.56 8.62 20.12
N TYR A 75 -9.84 8.75 20.48
CA TYR A 75 -10.57 10.00 20.78
C TYR A 75 -11.44 10.57 19.64
N VAL A 76 -12.61 9.94 19.46
CA VAL A 76 -13.83 10.69 19.14
C VAL A 76 -14.75 10.60 20.35
N LYS A 77 -14.84 11.69 21.13
CA LYS A 77 -15.80 11.81 22.23
C LYS A 77 -17.11 12.33 21.67
N TYR A 78 -18.16 11.52 21.76
CA TYR A 78 -19.56 11.95 21.69
C TYR A 78 -20.16 11.78 23.08
#